data_AF-A0A2G9M3W2-F1
#
_entry.id   AF-A0A2G9M3W2-F1
#
_cell.length_a   1.000
_cell.length_b   1.000
_cell.length_c   1.000
_cell.angle_alpha   90.00
_cell.angle_beta   90.00
_cell.angle_gamma   90.00
#
_symmetry.space_group_name_H-M   'P 1'
#
loop_
_entity.id
_entity.type
_entity.pdbx_description
1 polymer ?
#
loop_
_entity_poly.entity_id
_entity_poly.type
_entity_poly.pdbx_seq_one_letter_code
_entity_poly.pdbx_strand_id
1 'polypeptide(L)'
;MDKRGQGLSLNVIIVAALALIVLVVLVLVFTGRIGVFQQGLGGAADSELRATRALYGECHPNAAAESAFSTAYNEADALEDAALSAQGMAEAKDKLNSDVSRCRGFTSKDSCDTDQFCRWG
;
A
#
# COMPACT_ATOMS: atom_id res chain seq x y z
N MET A 1 -47.94 -3.90 -44.98
CA MET A 1 -46.67 -3.36 -44.47
C MET A 1 -46.10 -4.38 -43.51
N ASP A 2 -45.40 -5.38 -44.06
CA ASP A 2 -44.91 -6.54 -43.31
C ASP A 2 -43.68 -6.13 -42.49
N LYS A 3 -43.89 -6.04 -41.17
CA LYS A 3 -42.82 -5.82 -40.19
C LYS A 3 -41.98 -7.10 -40.11
N ARG A 4 -40.85 -7.12 -40.82
CA ARG A 4 -39.85 -8.20 -40.72
C ARG A 4 -39.20 -8.17 -39.34
N GLY A 5 -39.74 -8.94 -38.42
CA GLY A 5 -38.98 -9.42 -37.26
C GLY A 5 -37.88 -10.34 -37.79
N GLN A 6 -36.72 -9.79 -38.11
CA GLN A 6 -35.52 -10.59 -38.27
C GLN A 6 -35.23 -11.21 -36.91
N GLY A 7 -35.60 -12.47 -36.74
CA GLY A 7 -35.17 -13.25 -35.58
C GLY A 7 -33.66 -13.13 -35.50
N LEU A 8 -33.16 -12.53 -34.42
CA LEU A 8 -31.74 -12.55 -34.09
C LEU A 8 -31.30 -14.00 -34.17
N SER A 9 -30.48 -14.31 -35.17
CA SER A 9 -30.02 -15.68 -35.42
C SER A 9 -29.46 -16.25 -34.12
N LEU A 10 -29.83 -17.47 -33.79
CA LEU A 10 -29.42 -18.15 -32.56
C LEU A 10 -27.88 -18.10 -32.40
N ASN A 11 -27.14 -18.13 -33.51
CA ASN A 11 -25.69 -17.93 -33.54
C ASN A 11 -25.24 -16.57 -32.98
N VAL A 12 -25.98 -15.48 -33.25
CA VAL A 12 -25.64 -14.14 -32.73
C VAL A 12 -25.78 -14.10 -31.21
N ILE A 13 -26.82 -14.74 -30.67
CA ILE A 13 -27.04 -14.84 -29.23
C ILE A 13 -25.90 -15.63 -28.58
N ILE A 14 -25.50 -16.75 -29.17
CA ILE A 14 -24.37 -17.56 -28.68
C ILE A 14 -23.07 -16.76 -28.69
N VAL A 15 -22.75 -16.08 -29.80
CA VAL A 15 -21.53 -15.29 -29.92
C VAL A 15 -21.50 -14.15 -28.91
N ALA A 16 -22.63 -13.46 -28.71
CA ALA A 16 -22.75 -12.37 -27.74
C ALA A 16 -22.50 -12.87 -26.30
N ALA A 17 -23.05 -14.03 -25.93
CA ALA A 17 -22.84 -14.61 -24.60
C ALA A 17 -21.37 -15.00 -24.36
N LEU A 18 -20.73 -15.63 -25.34
CA LEU A 18 -19.31 -16.01 -25.25
C LEU A 18 -18.40 -14.78 -25.13
N ALA A 19 -18.66 -13.73 -25.90
CA ALA A 19 -17.91 -12.49 -25.82
C ALA A 19 -18.02 -11.84 -24.43
N LEU A 20 -19.21 -11.86 -23.82
CA LEU A 20 -19.45 -11.32 -22.50
C LEU A 20 -18.69 -12.10 -21.41
N ILE A 21 -18.70 -13.43 -21.48
CA ILE A 21 -17.96 -14.28 -20.54
C ILE A 21 -16.45 -13.99 -20.61
N VAL A 22 -15.90 -13.93 -21.82
CA VAL A 22 -14.47 -13.63 -22.01
C VAL A 22 -14.12 -12.25 -21.45
N LEU A 23 -14.97 -11.24 -21.68
CA LEU A 23 -14.76 -9.90 -21.14
C LEU A 23 -14.72 -9.90 -19.60
N VAL A 24 -15.67 -10.57 -18.95
CA VAL A 24 -15.71 -10.68 -17.48
C VAL A 24 -14.44 -11.36 -16.95
N VAL A 25 -14.02 -12.47 -17.57
CA VAL A 25 -12.80 -13.18 -17.17
C VAL A 25 -11.56 -12.29 -17.31
N LEU A 26 -11.45 -11.54 -18.42
CA LEU A 26 -10.35 -10.61 -18.62
C LEU A 26 -10.33 -9.52 -17.53
N VAL A 27 -11.46 -8.90 -17.22
CA VAL A 27 -11.55 -7.88 -16.16
C VAL A 27 -11.11 -8.47 -14.82
N LEU A 28 -11.57 -9.66 -14.44
CA LEU A 28 -11.17 -10.29 -13.17
C LEU A 28 -9.66 -10.60 -13.11
N VAL A 29 -9.07 -11.10 -14.20
CA VAL A 29 -7.62 -11.38 -14.24
C VAL A 29 -6.81 -10.08 -14.21
N PHE A 30 -7.21 -9.06 -14.95
CA PHE A 30 -6.52 -7.77 -14.95
C PHE A 30 -6.62 -7.07 -13.60
N THR A 31 -7.81 -7.02 -12.99
CA THR A 31 -8.00 -6.45 -11.65
C THR A 31 -7.25 -7.24 -10.57
N GLY A 32 -7.31 -8.57 -10.61
CA GLY A 32 -6.59 -9.42 -9.65
C GLY A 32 -5.07 -9.29 -9.75
N ARG A 33 -4.51 -9.12 -10.95
CA ARG A 33 -3.07 -8.91 -11.14
C ARG A 33 -2.62 -7.53 -10.66
N ILE A 34 -3.41 -6.47 -10.86
CA ILE A 34 -3.07 -5.11 -10.41
C ILE A 34 -2.99 -5.04 -8.87
N GLY A 35 -3.93 -5.68 -8.16
CA GLY A 35 -3.90 -5.72 -6.69
C GLY A 35 -2.66 -6.44 -6.13
N VAL A 36 -2.22 -7.51 -6.78
CA VAL A 36 -1.00 -8.24 -6.38
C VAL A 36 0.28 -7.44 -6.71
N PHE A 37 0.28 -6.66 -7.79
CA PHE A 37 1.42 -5.82 -8.15
C PHE A 37 1.65 -4.65 -7.17
N GLN A 38 0.59 -4.10 -6.57
CA GLN A 38 0.72 -3.10 -5.48
C GLN A 38 1.32 -3.70 -4.20
N GLN A 39 1.12 -4.99 -3.94
CA GLN A 39 1.75 -5.69 -2.81
C GLN A 39 3.22 -6.09 -3.06
N GLY A 40 3.62 -6.27 -4.32
CA GLY A 40 4.96 -6.77 -4.68
C GLY A 40 6.03 -5.71 -4.92
N LEU A 41 5.64 -4.48 -5.25
CA LEU A 41 6.50 -3.31 -5.19
C LEU A 41 6.46 -2.84 -3.73
N GLY A 42 7.59 -2.90 -3.00
CA GLY A 42 7.64 -2.46 -1.60
C GLY A 42 6.80 -1.20 -1.43
N GLY A 43 5.79 -1.28 -0.56
CA GLY A 43 4.63 -0.39 -0.57
C GLY A 43 5.05 1.07 -0.44
N ALA A 44 4.11 1.99 -0.66
CA ALA A 44 4.37 3.42 -0.45
C ALA A 44 5.05 3.68 0.92
N ALA A 45 4.63 2.93 1.95
CA ALA A 45 5.29 2.83 3.25
C ALA A 45 6.79 2.43 3.18
N ASP A 46 7.15 1.34 2.50
CA ASP A 46 8.55 0.88 2.40
C ASP A 46 9.45 1.91 1.71
N SER A 47 8.93 2.60 0.69
CA SER A 47 9.70 3.63 -0.03
C SER A 47 10.02 4.81 0.88
N GLU A 48 9.05 5.24 1.68
CA GLU A 48 9.22 6.32 2.65
C GLU A 48 10.12 5.89 3.82
N LEU A 49 9.95 4.65 4.28
CA LEU A 49 10.78 4.08 5.34
C LEU A 49 12.24 3.97 4.90
N ARG A 50 12.51 3.59 3.65
CA ARG A 50 13.86 3.56 3.07
C ARG A 50 14.47 4.96 2.99
N ALA A 51 13.70 5.95 2.56
CA ALA A 51 14.14 7.35 2.53
C ALA A 51 14.51 7.84 3.95
N THR A 52 13.70 7.48 4.94
CA THR A 52 13.96 7.83 6.34
C THR A 52 15.16 7.07 6.90
N ARG A 53 15.31 5.78 6.56
CA ARG A 53 16.44 4.94 7.00
C ARG A 53 17.79 5.45 6.49
N ALA A 54 17.83 6.10 5.32
CA ALA A 54 19.05 6.76 4.83
C ALA A 54 19.55 7.87 5.78
N LEU A 55 18.69 8.38 6.65
CA LEU A 55 19.02 9.37 7.66
C LEU A 55 19.28 8.76 9.04
N TYR A 56 19.16 7.44 9.23
CA TYR A 56 19.40 6.84 10.53
C TYR A 56 20.87 7.02 10.97
N GLY A 57 21.06 7.28 12.26
CA GLY A 57 22.38 7.22 12.89
C GLY A 57 22.61 5.86 13.54
N GLU A 58 23.67 5.74 14.33
CA GLU A 58 24.02 4.53 15.09
C GLU A 58 22.91 4.03 16.02
N CYS A 59 22.05 4.94 16.51
CA CYS A 59 20.84 4.58 17.24
C CYS A 59 19.62 4.97 16.42
N HIS A 60 18.77 3.99 16.13
CA HIS A 60 17.63 4.16 15.22
C HIS A 60 16.40 3.40 15.71
N PRO A 61 15.19 3.71 15.17
CA PRO A 61 13.99 2.96 15.50
C PRO A 61 14.14 1.47 15.18
N ASN A 62 13.62 0.60 16.05
CA ASN A 62 13.67 -0.84 15.86
C ASN A 62 12.62 -1.33 14.85
N ALA A 63 12.68 -2.62 14.50
CA ALA A 63 11.77 -3.22 13.52
C ALA A 63 10.29 -3.13 13.93
N ALA A 64 9.97 -3.03 15.22
CA ALA A 64 8.60 -2.87 15.69
C ALA A 64 8.07 -1.45 15.42
N ALA A 65 8.89 -0.42 15.64
CA ALA A 65 8.55 0.96 15.30
C ALA A 65 8.39 1.14 13.77
N GLU A 66 9.29 0.54 12.99
CA GLU A 66 9.19 0.53 11.52
C GLU A 66 7.94 -0.19 11.02
N SER A 67 7.60 -1.35 11.61
CA SER A 67 6.37 -2.09 11.32
C SER A 67 5.11 -1.28 11.65
N ALA A 68 5.11 -0.58 12.79
CA ALA A 68 4.01 0.28 13.20
C ALA A 68 3.81 1.45 12.22
N PHE A 69 4.91 2.08 11.77
CA PHE A 69 4.86 3.08 10.71
C PHE A 69 4.26 2.51 9.42
N SER A 70 4.77 1.37 8.94
CA SER A 70 4.28 0.79 7.70
C SER A 70 2.80 0.43 7.75
N THR A 71 2.33 -0.07 8.90
CA THR A 71 0.91 -0.36 9.12
C THR A 71 0.08 0.91 9.05
N ALA A 72 0.40 1.93 9.85
CA ALA A 72 -0.35 3.18 9.89
C ALA A 72 -0.33 3.92 8.53
N TYR A 73 0.80 3.89 7.83
CA TYR A 73 0.92 4.50 6.50
C TYR A 73 0.06 3.78 5.46
N ASN A 74 0.09 2.45 5.43
CA ASN A 74 -0.72 1.66 4.50
C ASN A 74 -2.22 1.77 4.81
N GLU A 75 -2.59 1.84 6.08
CA GLU A 75 -3.98 2.10 6.49
C GLU A 75 -4.47 3.47 6.02
N ALA A 76 -3.62 4.50 6.10
CA ALA A 76 -3.93 5.84 5.59
C ALA A 76 -4.00 5.88 4.05
N ASP A 77 -3.10 5.18 3.36
CA ASP A 77 -3.10 5.07 1.88
C ASP A 77 -4.32 4.32 1.34
N ALA A 78 -4.90 3.42 2.13
CA ALA A 78 -6.12 2.71 1.78
C ALA A 78 -7.41 3.56 1.91
N LEU A 79 -7.33 4.78 2.47
CA LEU A 79 -8.50 5.65 2.62
C LEU A 79 -8.93 6.23 1.27
N GLU A 80 -10.23 6.11 0.94
CA GLU A 80 -10.80 6.63 -0.31
C GLU A 80 -10.85 8.16 -0.35
N ASP A 81 -10.96 8.80 0.82
CA ASP A 81 -10.95 10.25 0.94
C ASP A 81 -9.51 10.77 0.91
N ALA A 82 -9.18 11.56 -0.11
CA ALA A 82 -7.83 12.06 -0.34
C ALA A 82 -7.31 12.99 0.77
N ALA A 83 -8.19 13.75 1.45
CA ALA A 83 -7.78 14.66 2.51
C ALA A 83 -7.44 13.88 3.79
N LEU A 84 -8.29 12.90 4.15
CA LEU A 84 -8.05 11.99 5.27
C LEU A 84 -6.83 11.09 5.03
N SER A 85 -6.65 10.62 3.79
CA SER A 85 -5.48 9.84 3.39
C SER A 85 -4.19 10.64 3.57
N ALA A 86 -4.14 11.87 3.03
CA ALA A 86 -2.98 12.75 3.18
C ALA A 86 -2.68 13.09 4.65
N GLN A 87 -3.73 13.34 5.45
CA GLN A 87 -3.58 13.59 6.89
C GLN A 87 -3.00 12.38 7.63
N GLY A 88 -3.54 11.17 7.39
CA GLY A 88 -3.07 9.96 8.05
C GLY A 88 -1.63 9.61 7.68
N MET A 89 -1.23 9.80 6.41
CA MET A 89 0.16 9.63 5.99
C MET A 89 1.09 10.63 6.67
N ALA A 90 0.68 11.90 6.78
CA ALA A 90 1.46 12.93 7.47
C ALA A 90 1.67 12.59 8.95
N GLU A 91 0.61 12.14 9.64
CA GLU A 91 0.70 11.72 11.04
C GLU A 91 1.63 10.52 11.23
N ALA A 92 1.54 9.52 10.34
CA ALA A 92 2.44 8.37 10.37
C ALA A 92 3.91 8.81 10.23
N LYS A 93 4.19 9.72 9.28
CA LYS A 93 5.54 10.30 9.08
C LYS A 93 6.01 11.09 10.29
N ASP A 94 5.15 11.94 10.86
CA ASP A 94 5.49 12.74 12.04
C ASP A 94 5.83 11.86 13.23
N LYS A 95 5.09 10.77 13.43
CA LYS A 95 5.37 9.80 14.48
C LYS A 95 6.71 9.10 14.28
N LEU A 96 6.99 8.61 13.07
CA LEU A 96 8.29 8.01 12.77
C LEU A 96 9.43 9.01 12.96
N ASN A 97 9.28 10.25 12.52
CA ASN A 97 10.28 11.31 12.70
C ASN A 97 10.52 11.65 14.19
N SER A 98 9.46 11.62 15.00
CA SER A 98 9.58 11.75 16.46
C SER A 98 10.38 10.61 17.06
N ASP A 99 10.11 9.37 16.66
CA ASP A 99 10.84 8.19 17.13
C ASP A 99 12.31 8.23 16.69
N VAL A 100 12.59 8.62 15.45
CA VAL A 100 13.96 8.84 14.94
C VAL A 100 14.67 9.91 15.77
N SER A 101 14.01 11.02 16.06
CA SER A 101 14.58 12.12 16.85
C SER A 101 14.88 11.69 18.29
N ARG A 102 14.01 10.89 18.89
CA ARG A 102 14.23 10.27 20.20
C ARG A 102 15.44 9.35 20.17
N CYS A 103 15.53 8.45 19.18
CA CYS A 103 16.65 7.51 19.08
C CYS A 103 17.99 8.23 18.85
N ARG A 104 17.99 9.28 18.03
CA ARG A 104 19.18 10.13 17.80
C ARG A 104 19.67 10.87 19.06
N GLY A 105 18.82 11.00 20.08
CA GLY A 105 19.23 11.57 21.37
C GLY A 105 20.19 10.67 22.15
N PHE A 106 20.23 9.37 21.84
CA PHE A 106 21.14 8.43 22.48
C PHE A 106 22.51 8.44 21.80
N THR A 107 23.55 8.54 22.61
CA THR A 107 24.95 8.61 22.15
C THR A 107 25.77 7.37 22.52
N SER A 108 25.16 6.43 23.24
CA SER A 108 25.81 5.17 23.61
C SER A 108 24.90 3.98 23.34
N LYS A 109 25.52 2.83 23.02
CA LYS A 109 24.81 1.57 22.79
C LYS A 109 23.92 1.18 23.96
N ASP A 110 24.43 1.27 25.18
CA ASP A 110 23.69 0.88 26.39
C ASP A 110 22.43 1.73 26.58
N SER A 111 22.51 3.04 26.36
CA SER A 111 21.34 3.92 26.50
C SER A 111 20.32 3.73 25.39
N CYS A 112 20.78 3.45 24.17
CA CYS A 112 19.92 3.17 23.02
C CYS A 112 19.17 1.83 23.15
N ASP A 113 19.89 0.74 23.45
CA ASP A 113 19.32 -0.62 23.52
C ASP A 113 18.46 -0.82 24.79
N THR A 114 18.57 0.07 25.79
CA THR A 114 17.67 0.09 26.96
C THR A 114 16.29 0.65 26.60
N ASP A 115 16.17 1.44 25.53
CA ASP A 115 14.89 1.96 25.06
C ASP A 115 14.11 0.90 24.28
N GLN A 116 12.83 0.71 24.61
CA GLN A 116 11.98 -0.30 23.96
C GLN A 116 11.70 -0.03 22.47
N PHE A 117 11.96 1.18 21.97
CA PHE A 117 11.66 1.59 20.59
C PHE A 117 12.89 1.77 19.73
N CYS A 118 14.08 1.88 20.33
CA CYS A 118 15.32 2.12 19.62
C CYS A 118 16.18 0.85 19.60
N ARG A 119 17.16 0.83 18.70
CA ARG A 119 18.19 -0.19 18.61
C ARG A 119 19.47 0.42 18.09
N TRP A 120 20.59 -0.04 18.65
CA TRP A 120 21.91 0.31 18.14
C TRP A 120 22.35 -0.61 17.01
N GLY A 121 22.82 -0.05 15.89
CA GLY A 121 23.38 -0.77 14.74
C GLY A 121 23.04 -0.11 13.41
#